data_AF-A0A2V7YG22-F1
#
_entry.id   AF-A0A2V7YG22-F1
#
_cell.length_a   1.000
_cell.length_b   1.000
_cell.length_c   1.000
_cell.angle_alpha   90.00
_cell.angle_beta   90.00
_cell.angle_gamma   90.00
#
_symmetry.space_group_name_H-M   'P 1'
#
loop_
_entity.id
_entity.type
_entity.pdbx_description
1 polymer ?
#
loop_
_entity_poly.entity_id
_entity_poly.type
_entity_poly.pdbx_seq_one_letter_code
_entity_poly.pdbx_strand_id
1 'polypeptide(L)'
;MKRLLLLTLIAIACSRQSPPAEKTYPMTATIVSRDPAKNTVNLDNKEVPGEMEAMKMDYELRGAKVSSLPPDGTPVVVTVHDANGSYYITDVKTKK
;
A
#
# COMPACT_ATOMS: atom_id res chain seq x y z
N MET A 1 26.50 14.65 -60.34
CA MET A 1 25.50 13.60 -60.05
C MET A 1 25.17 13.65 -58.56
N LYS A 2 23.90 13.90 -58.24
CA LYS A 2 23.39 14.39 -56.94
C LYS A 2 23.52 13.30 -55.85
N ARG A 3 24.13 13.64 -54.72
CA ARG A 3 24.26 12.82 -53.52
C ARG A 3 22.88 12.62 -52.88
N LEU A 4 22.40 11.38 -52.78
CA LEU A 4 21.19 11.06 -52.03
C LEU A 4 21.61 10.56 -50.64
N LEU A 5 21.61 11.46 -49.66
CA LEU A 5 21.69 11.12 -48.24
C LEU A 5 20.33 10.52 -47.82
N LEU A 6 20.32 9.25 -47.42
CA LEU A 6 19.20 8.64 -46.69
C LEU A 6 19.43 8.86 -45.19
N LEU A 7 18.76 9.87 -44.61
CA LEU A 7 18.63 10.02 -43.16
C LEU A 7 17.49 9.13 -42.67
N THR A 8 17.81 7.99 -42.06
CA THR A 8 16.88 7.18 -41.28
C THR A 8 16.75 7.76 -39.87
N LEU A 9 15.66 8.50 -39.62
CA LEU A 9 15.23 8.90 -38.28
C LEU A 9 14.82 7.65 -37.49
N ILE A 10 15.62 7.26 -36.51
CA ILE A 10 15.22 6.28 -35.48
C ILE A 10 14.48 7.07 -34.40
N ALA A 11 13.15 7.08 -34.46
CA ALA A 11 12.32 7.56 -33.37
C ALA A 11 12.35 6.53 -32.23
N ILE A 12 13.21 6.76 -31.25
CA ILE A 12 13.19 6.04 -29.97
C ILE A 12 11.95 6.52 -29.23
N ALA A 13 10.83 5.84 -29.45
CA ALA A 13 9.64 5.99 -28.63
C ALA A 13 9.96 5.43 -27.23
N CYS A 14 10.33 6.31 -26.30
CA CYS A 14 10.33 5.98 -24.88
C CYS A 14 8.89 5.71 -24.44
N SER A 15 8.48 4.45 -24.45
CA SER A 15 7.31 3.97 -23.72
C SER A 15 7.56 4.18 -22.22
N ARG A 16 7.10 5.30 -21.66
CA ARG A 16 6.94 5.44 -20.20
C ARG A 16 5.88 4.45 -19.78
N GLN A 17 6.30 3.26 -19.37
CA GLN A 17 5.44 2.33 -18.65
C GLN A 17 5.07 3.00 -17.34
N SER A 18 3.82 3.46 -17.20
CA SER A 18 3.33 3.96 -15.92
C SER A 18 3.49 2.85 -14.89
N PRO A 19 3.98 3.16 -13.66
CA PRO A 19 4.00 2.16 -12.61
C PRO A 19 2.57 1.63 -12.40
N PRO A 20 2.41 0.34 -12.04
CA PRO A 20 1.09 -0.21 -11.82
C PRO A 20 0.35 0.62 -10.76
N ALA A 21 -0.93 0.87 -11.03
CA ALA A 21 -1.77 1.68 -10.16
C ALA A 21 -1.91 1.02 -8.78
N GLU A 22 -1.80 1.84 -7.75
CA GLU A 22 -2.02 1.44 -6.36
C GLU A 22 -3.44 0.88 -6.18
N LYS A 23 -3.55 -0.26 -5.49
CA LYS A 23 -4.84 -0.85 -5.13
C LYS A 23 -5.18 -0.51 -3.69
N THR A 24 -6.46 -0.29 -3.43
CA THR A 24 -6.96 -0.07 -2.06
C THR A 24 -8.10 -1.01 -1.74
N TYR A 25 -8.09 -1.62 -0.55
CA TYR A 25 -9.17 -2.49 -0.09
C TYR A 25 -9.34 -2.43 1.43
N PRO A 26 -10.58 -2.67 1.93
CA PRO A 26 -10.82 -2.75 3.36
C PRO A 26 -10.29 -4.06 3.94
N MET A 27 -9.73 -4.00 5.16
CA MET A 27 -9.24 -5.17 5.88
C MET A 27 -9.69 -5.14 7.33
N THR A 28 -10.23 -6.27 7.81
CA THR A 28 -10.49 -6.45 9.25
C THR A 28 -9.23 -6.95 9.93
N ALA A 29 -8.89 -6.36 11.08
CA ALA A 29 -7.74 -6.79 11.88
C ALA A 29 -7.97 -6.55 13.38
N THR A 30 -7.07 -7.08 14.20
CA THR A 30 -6.94 -6.73 15.62
C THR A 30 -5.61 -6.01 15.83
N ILE A 31 -5.60 -4.90 16.57
CA ILE A 31 -4.36 -4.20 16.94
C ILE A 31 -3.58 -5.07 17.93
N VAL A 32 -2.34 -5.41 17.59
CA VAL A 32 -1.46 -6.22 18.45
C VAL A 32 -0.51 -5.33 19.25
N SER A 33 0.13 -4.36 18.59
CA SER A 33 1.05 -3.41 19.21
C SER A 33 1.23 -2.17 18.34
N ARG A 34 1.88 -1.13 18.90
CA ARG A 34 2.16 0.15 18.23
C ARG A 34 3.62 0.55 18.47
N ASP A 35 4.28 1.08 17.45
CA ASP A 35 5.59 1.74 17.55
C ASP A 35 5.44 3.23 17.16
N PRO A 36 5.31 4.14 18.15
CA PRO A 36 5.19 5.57 17.91
C PRO A 36 6.43 6.21 17.27
N ALA A 37 7.62 5.61 17.42
CA ALA A 37 8.85 6.16 16.86
C ALA A 37 8.89 6.01 15.33
N LYS A 38 8.30 4.93 14.81
CA LYS A 38 8.20 4.64 13.37
C LYS A 38 6.83 4.96 12.77
N ASN A 39 5.85 5.28 13.62
CA ASN A 39 4.44 5.38 13.24
C ASN A 39 3.90 4.11 12.57
N THR A 40 4.30 2.95 13.10
CA THR A 40 3.85 1.64 12.62
C THR A 40 2.94 0.95 13.63
N VAL A 41 2.01 0.15 13.13
CA VAL A 41 1.09 -0.66 13.94
C VAL A 41 1.17 -2.12 13.50
N ASN A 42 1.33 -3.02 14.46
CA ASN A 42 1.25 -4.45 14.21
C ASN A 42 -0.22 -4.87 14.24
N LEU A 43 -0.67 -5.49 13.16
CA LEU A 43 -2.05 -5.96 13.01
C LEU A 43 -2.08 -7.48 12.84
N ASP A 44 -2.96 -8.15 13.57
CA ASP A 44 -3.42 -9.51 13.26
C ASP A 44 -4.58 -9.39 12.28
N ASN A 45 -4.26 -9.41 10.99
CA ASN A 45 -5.24 -9.24 9.94
C ASN A 45 -5.95 -10.55 9.57
N LYS A 46 -7.20 -10.42 9.15
CA LYS A 46 -7.95 -11.53 8.54
C LYS A 46 -7.67 -11.56 7.04
N GLU A 47 -7.97 -12.71 6.46
CA GLU A 47 -7.89 -12.91 5.01
C GLU A 47 -8.83 -11.91 4.31
N VAL A 48 -8.32 -11.32 3.23
CA VAL A 48 -9.08 -10.60 2.22
C VAL A 48 -9.00 -11.45 0.95
N PRO A 49 -10.07 -12.18 0.59
CA PRO A 49 -10.03 -13.13 -0.53
C PRO A 49 -9.52 -12.50 -1.82
N GLY A 50 -8.47 -13.09 -2.39
CA GLY A 50 -7.85 -12.63 -3.64
C GLY A 50 -6.87 -11.45 -3.49
N GLU A 51 -6.75 -10.84 -2.31
CA GLU A 51 -5.89 -9.68 -2.09
C GLU A 51 -4.81 -9.92 -1.00
N MET A 52 -5.15 -10.53 0.14
CA MET A 52 -4.21 -10.69 1.25
C MET A 52 -4.56 -11.86 2.18
N GLU A 53 -3.55 -12.64 2.59
CA GLU A 53 -3.73 -13.74 3.54
C GLU A 53 -3.85 -13.26 4.99
N ALA A 54 -4.42 -14.09 5.87
CA ALA A 54 -4.47 -13.81 7.30
C ALA A 54 -3.08 -13.96 7.95
N MET A 55 -2.53 -12.88 8.49
CA MET A 55 -1.23 -12.91 9.17
C MET A 55 -1.07 -11.81 10.22
N LYS A 56 0.05 -11.83 10.95
CA LYS A 56 0.49 -10.71 11.78
C LYS A 56 1.60 -9.96 11.06
N MET A 57 1.41 -8.68 10.83
CA MET A 57 2.43 -7.85 10.17
C MET A 57 2.36 -6.39 10.60
N ASP A 58 3.49 -5.70 10.44
CA ASP A 58 3.60 -4.27 10.68
C ASP A 58 3.15 -3.48 9.45
N TYR A 59 2.35 -2.46 9.68
CA TYR A 59 1.96 -1.49 8.65
C TYR A 59 2.41 -0.10 9.05
N GLU A 60 2.92 0.67 8.09
CA GLU A 60 3.01 2.12 8.23
C GLU A 60 1.59 2.69 8.30
N LEU A 61 1.32 3.51 9.32
CA LEU A 61 0.08 4.27 9.39
C LEU A 61 0.28 5.63 8.74
N ARG A 62 -0.58 5.96 7.76
CA ARG A 62 -0.64 7.29 7.14
C ARG A 62 -1.94 8.00 7.49
N GLY A 63 -1.90 9.33 7.47
CA GLY A 63 -3.05 10.19 7.78
C GLY A 63 -3.41 10.30 9.26
N ALA A 64 -2.76 9.53 10.15
CA ALA A 64 -2.95 9.59 11.60
C ALA A 64 -1.66 9.19 12.34
N LYS A 65 -1.66 9.33 13.67
CA LYS A 65 -0.58 8.86 14.55
C LYS A 65 -0.99 7.55 15.21
N VAL A 66 -0.06 6.59 15.31
CA VAL A 66 -0.39 5.30 15.94
C VAL A 66 -0.79 5.47 17.41
N SER A 67 -0.29 6.51 18.08
CA SER A 67 -0.68 6.86 19.45
C SER A 67 -2.13 7.33 19.60
N SER A 68 -2.83 7.68 18.51
CA SER A 68 -4.25 8.03 18.54
C SER A 68 -5.17 6.86 18.20
N LEU A 69 -4.61 5.68 17.91
CA LEU A 69 -5.39 4.48 17.65
C LEU A 69 -6.01 3.93 18.94
N PRO A 70 -7.08 3.12 18.82
CA PRO A 70 -7.59 2.35 19.95
C PRO A 70 -6.53 1.45 20.61
N PRO A 71 -6.74 1.01 21.87
CA PRO A 71 -5.82 0.13 22.58
C PRO A 71 -5.58 -1.22 21.88
N ASP A 72 -4.51 -1.91 22.28
CA ASP A 72 -4.23 -3.28 21.81
C ASP A 72 -5.39 -4.22 22.16
N GLY A 73 -5.61 -5.23 21.32
CA GLY A 73 -6.76 -6.13 21.38
C GLY A 73 -8.03 -5.57 20.73
N THR A 74 -8.05 -4.30 20.33
CA THR A 74 -9.23 -3.72 19.68
C THR A 74 -9.40 -4.23 18.25
N PRO A 75 -10.57 -4.77 17.87
CA PRO A 75 -10.88 -5.09 16.49
C PRO A 75 -11.15 -3.81 15.68
N VAL A 76 -10.56 -3.72 14.50
CA VAL A 76 -10.64 -2.57 13.60
C VAL A 76 -10.91 -2.98 12.16
N VAL A 77 -11.43 -2.04 11.38
CA VAL A 77 -11.40 -2.06 9.92
C VAL A 77 -10.47 -0.94 9.47
N VAL A 78 -9.57 -1.24 8.54
CA VAL A 78 -8.60 -0.30 7.97
C VAL A 78 -8.70 -0.30 6.45
N THR A 79 -8.23 0.76 5.80
CA THR A 79 -7.97 0.75 4.34
C THR A 79 -6.52 0.37 4.13
N VAL A 80 -6.27 -0.75 3.45
CA VAL A 80 -4.94 -1.13 2.98
C VAL A 80 -4.70 -0.48 1.63
N HIS A 81 -3.48 0.00 1.45
CA HIS A 81 -2.95 0.50 0.19
C HIS A 81 -1.81 -0.41 -0.25
N ASP A 82 -2.01 -1.13 -1.36
CA ASP A 82 -1.01 -1.97 -2.02
C ASP A 82 -0.36 -1.17 -3.15
N ALA A 83 0.84 -0.66 -2.87
CA ALA A 83 1.71 0.01 -3.82
C ALA A 83 2.74 -0.99 -4.39
N ASN A 84 2.26 -2.04 -5.05
CA ASN A 84 3.06 -3.09 -5.69
C ASN A 84 3.87 -3.94 -4.69
N GLY A 85 3.18 -4.49 -3.69
CA GLY A 85 3.76 -5.31 -2.62
C GLY A 85 4.36 -4.49 -1.46
N SER A 86 4.32 -3.16 -1.55
CA SER A 86 4.56 -2.27 -0.42
C SER A 86 3.23 -1.84 0.18
N TYR A 87 3.01 -2.14 1.45
CA TYR A 87 1.73 -1.93 2.12
C TYR A 87 1.81 -0.81 3.16
N TYR A 88 0.81 0.06 3.16
CA TYR A 88 0.52 0.97 4.26
C TYR A 88 -0.98 1.03 4.51
N ILE A 89 -1.40 1.62 5.63
CA ILE A 89 -2.80 1.72 5.99
C ILE A 89 -3.26 3.15 6.28
N THR A 90 -4.55 3.39 6.07
CA THR A 90 -5.27 4.60 6.48
C THR A 90 -6.62 4.24 7.12
N ASP A 91 -7.37 5.25 7.53
CA ASP A 91 -8.80 5.15 7.91
C ASP A 91 -9.14 4.08 8.96
N VAL A 92 -8.30 3.96 9.99
CA VAL A 92 -8.51 3.00 11.07
C VAL A 92 -9.78 3.33 11.86
N LYS A 93 -10.75 2.41 11.86
CA LYS A 93 -12.03 2.54 12.56
C LYS A 93 -12.28 1.31 13.41
N THR A 94 -12.81 1.48 14.62
CA THR A 94 -13.22 0.34 15.44
C THR A 94 -14.31 -0.45 14.72
N LYS A 95 -14.20 -1.77 14.76
CA LYS A 95 -15.24 -2.66 14.26
C LYS A 95 -16.36 -2.68 15.31
N LYS A 96 -17.55 -2.21 14.92
CA LYS A 96 -18.75 -2.27 15.76
C LYS A 96 -19.27 -3.69 15.89
#